data_AF-A0A3D5GQ40-F1
#
_entry.id   AF-A0A3D5GQ40-F1
#
_cell.length_a   1.000
_cell.length_b   1.000
_cell.length_c   1.000
_cell.angle_alpha   90.00
_cell.angle_beta   90.00
_cell.angle_gamma   90.00
#
_symmetry.space_group_name_H-M   'P 1'
#
loop_
_entity.id
_entity.type
_entity.pdbx_description
1 polymer ?
#
loop_
_entity_poly.entity_id
_entity_poly.type
_entity_poly.pdbx_seq_one_letter_code
_entity_poly.pdbx_strand_id
1 'polypeptide(L)' 'GNVLVKGNSGPGLAENIMSGTVRTTGNASMSAAATGCGGLVVIEGDAGARCGISMKGVDIVVGGSIGHMGAFMAQTGNL' A
#
# COMPACT_ATOMS: atom_id res chain seq x y z
N GLY A 1 6.43 5.36 -13.18
CA GLY A 1 6.25 4.08 -13.89
C GLY A 1 4.97 3.39 -13.43
N ASN A 2 4.56 2.31 -14.09
CA ASN A 2 3.39 1.52 -13.70
C ASN A 2 3.80 0.05 -13.53
N VAL A 3 3.43 -0.56 -12.40
CA VAL A 3 3.69 -1.97 -12.08
C VAL A 3 2.36 -2.66 -11.77
N LEU A 4 2.12 -3.81 -12.41
CA LEU A 4 0.96 -4.66 -12.17
C LEU A 4 1.41 -6.03 -11.65
N VAL A 5 0.94 -6.40 -10.47
CA VAL A 5 1.08 -7.73 -9.89
C VAL A 5 -0.22 -8.51 -10.12
N LYS A 6 -0.11 -9.62 -10.86
CA LYS A 6 -1.22 -10.55 -11.07
C LYS A 6 -1.21 -11.61 -9.96
N GLY A 7 -2.23 -11.59 -9.09
CA GLY A 7 -2.30 -12.41 -7.88
C GLY A 7 -1.85 -11.69 -6.61
N ASN A 8 -1.54 -12.46 -5.57
CA ASN A 8 -1.21 -11.93 -4.24
C ASN A 8 0.21 -11.35 -4.19
N SER A 9 0.43 -10.40 -3.28
CA SER A 9 1.72 -9.76 -3.02
C SER A 9 2.20 -10.04 -1.59
N GLY A 10 3.49 -10.32 -1.47
CA GLY A 10 4.15 -10.55 -0.17
C GLY A 10 4.28 -9.27 0.67
N PRO A 11 4.99 -9.36 1.81
CA PRO A 11 5.23 -8.21 2.69
C PRO A 11 5.94 -7.06 1.97
N GLY A 12 5.59 -5.81 2.32
CA GLY A 12 6.28 -4.62 1.79
C GLY A 12 5.96 -4.28 0.34
N LEU A 13 4.79 -4.68 -0.18
CA LEU A 13 4.34 -4.27 -1.52
C LEU A 13 4.44 -2.74 -1.65
N ALA A 14 5.22 -2.25 -2.61
CA ALA A 14 5.42 -0.81 -2.86
C ALA A 14 5.98 -0.02 -1.66
N GLU A 15 6.74 -0.67 -0.78
CA GLU A 15 7.47 0.03 0.29
C GLU A 15 8.37 1.13 -0.29
N ASN A 16 8.36 2.30 0.36
CA ASN A 16 9.10 3.49 -0.03
C ASN A 16 8.83 3.95 -1.48
N ILE A 17 7.60 3.74 -1.97
CA ILE A 17 7.20 4.27 -3.27
C ILE A 17 7.32 5.80 -3.27
N MET A 18 8.04 6.33 -4.24
CA MET A 18 8.29 7.77 -4.38
C MET A 18 7.36 8.43 -5.40
N SER A 19 6.96 7.70 -6.44
CA SER A 19 6.07 8.16 -7.49
C SER A 19 5.57 6.99 -8.34
N GLY A 20 4.58 7.26 -9.20
CA GLY A 20 4.03 6.27 -10.14
C GLY A 20 2.88 5.47 -9.54
N THR A 21 2.66 4.26 -10.08
CA THR A 21 1.54 3.42 -9.68
C THR A 21 1.96 1.97 -9.51
N VAL A 22 1.51 1.35 -8.42
CA VAL A 22 1.61 -0.09 -8.19
C VAL A 22 0.22 -0.64 -7.96
N ARG A 23 -0.18 -1.64 -8.74
CA ARG A 23 -1.48 -2.30 -8.60
C ARG A 23 -1.29 -3.79 -8.36
N THR A 24 -2.00 -4.35 -7.39
CA THR A 24 -2.12 -5.79 -7.20
C THR A 24 -3.58 -6.22 -7.34
N THR A 25 -3.79 -7.33 -8.05
CA THR A 25 -5.12 -7.90 -8.32
C THR A 25 -5.58 -8.88 -7.25
N GLY A 26 -4.69 -9.22 -6.31
CA GLY A 26 -5.01 -10.05 -5.15
C GLY A 26 -4.84 -9.29 -3.84
N ASN A 27 -4.53 -10.05 -2.78
CA ASN A 27 -4.28 -9.51 -1.45
C ASN A 27 -2.84 -9.03 -1.32
N ALA A 28 -2.61 -8.02 -0.47
CA ALA A 28 -1.29 -7.59 -0.04
C ALA A 28 -1.04 -8.03 1.41
N SER A 29 0.15 -8.57 1.68
CA SER A 29 0.56 -8.90 3.05
C SER A 29 0.85 -7.63 3.88
N MET A 30 1.48 -7.79 5.04
CA MET A 30 1.78 -6.68 5.96
C MET A 30 2.66 -5.59 5.34
N SER A 31 2.53 -4.37 5.86
CA SER A 31 3.37 -3.22 5.52
C SER A 31 3.28 -2.76 4.05
N ALA A 32 2.16 -3.02 3.37
CA ALA A 32 1.94 -2.49 2.04
C ALA A 32 2.05 -0.96 2.03
N ALA A 33 2.77 -0.40 1.06
CA ALA A 33 3.05 1.02 0.89
C ALA A 33 3.71 1.71 2.10
N ALA A 34 4.37 0.94 2.97
CA ALA A 34 5.07 1.48 4.13
C ALA A 34 6.06 2.58 3.70
N THR A 35 6.08 3.69 4.43
CA THR A 35 6.96 4.84 4.21
C THR A 35 6.81 5.56 2.86
N GLY A 36 5.81 5.22 2.05
CA GLY A 36 5.61 5.79 0.71
C GLY A 36 5.49 7.31 0.74
N CYS A 37 6.23 7.98 -0.14
CA CYS A 37 6.33 9.44 -0.22
C CYS A 37 5.48 10.04 -1.35
N GLY A 38 4.99 9.23 -2.28
CA GLY A 38 4.14 9.70 -3.37
C GLY A 38 3.74 8.59 -4.33
N GLY A 39 2.79 8.90 -5.22
CA GLY A 39 2.21 7.94 -6.15
C GLY A 39 0.98 7.24 -5.59
N LEU A 40 0.54 6.20 -6.30
CA LEU A 40 -0.70 5.47 -6.02
C LEU A 40 -0.43 3.97 -5.87
N VAL A 41 -0.93 3.38 -4.79
CA VAL A 41 -0.93 1.93 -4.58
C VAL A 41 -2.37 1.42 -4.53
N VAL A 42 -2.72 0.52 -5.45
CA VAL A 42 -4.07 -0.07 -5.52
C VAL A 42 -3.99 -1.55 -5.17
N ILE A 43 -4.74 -1.95 -4.15
CA ILE A 43 -4.88 -3.34 -3.69
C ILE A 43 -6.34 -3.72 -3.92
N GLU A 44 -6.60 -4.62 -4.87
CA GLU A 44 -7.98 -5.03 -5.18
C GLU A 44 -8.59 -5.93 -4.10
N GLY A 45 -7.76 -6.71 -3.41
CA GLY A 45 -8.18 -7.54 -2.29
C GLY A 45 -7.95 -6.88 -0.93
N ASP A 46 -7.61 -7.70 0.06
CA ASP A 46 -7.32 -7.28 1.42
C ASP A 46 -5.87 -6.82 1.60
N ALA A 47 -5.65 -5.89 2.52
CA ALA A 47 -4.33 -5.47 2.97
C ALA A 47 -4.06 -5.97 4.40
N GLY A 48 -2.88 -6.53 4.62
CA GLY A 48 -2.43 -6.99 5.94
C GLY A 48 -2.23 -5.84 6.95
N ALA A 49 -1.72 -6.21 8.13
CA ALA A 49 -1.41 -5.24 9.18
C ALA A 49 -0.42 -4.16 8.70
N ARG A 50 -0.51 -2.96 9.28
CA ARG A 50 0.44 -1.85 9.03
C ARG A 50 0.46 -1.35 7.58
N CYS A 51 -0.63 -1.52 6.83
CA CYS A 51 -0.77 -0.89 5.53
C CYS A 51 -0.61 0.64 5.67
N GLY A 52 0.26 1.24 4.88
CA GLY A 52 0.56 2.68 4.92
C GLY A 52 1.32 3.15 6.17
N ILE A 53 1.97 2.26 6.94
CA ILE A 53 2.72 2.68 8.13
C ILE A 53 3.79 3.71 7.80
N SER A 54 3.83 4.82 8.55
CA SER A 54 4.81 5.91 8.38
C SER A 54 4.81 6.55 6.97
N MET A 55 3.67 6.52 6.28
CA MET A 55 3.52 7.14 4.96
C MET A 55 3.72 8.66 4.99
N LYS A 56 4.31 9.19 3.92
CA LYS A 56 4.71 10.59 3.75
C LYS A 56 4.18 11.21 2.45
N GLY A 57 3.10 10.68 1.88
CA GLY A 57 2.43 11.27 0.71
C GLY A 57 1.91 10.29 -0.33
N VAL A 58 2.05 8.98 -0.14
CA VAL A 58 1.43 7.98 -1.02
C VAL A 58 -0.09 7.94 -0.83
N ASP A 59 -0.82 7.78 -1.93
CA ASP A 59 -2.23 7.43 -1.92
C ASP A 59 -2.38 5.91 -2.03
N ILE A 60 -3.17 5.33 -1.15
CA ILE A 60 -3.40 3.89 -1.08
C ILE A 60 -4.90 3.65 -1.18
N VAL A 61 -5.29 2.72 -2.06
CA VAL A 61 -6.67 2.29 -2.22
C VAL A 61 -6.73 0.80 -1.94
N VAL A 62 -7.54 0.40 -0.96
CA VAL A 62 -7.79 -1.00 -0.63
C VAL A 62 -9.25 -1.34 -0.94
N GLY A 63 -9.48 -2.31 -1.82
CA GLY A 63 -10.81 -2.76 -2.21
C GLY A 63 -11.47 -3.66 -1.16
N GLY A 64 -10.68 -4.39 -0.38
CA GLY A 64 -11.12 -5.23 0.73
C GLY A 64 -10.98 -4.57 2.10
N SER A 65 -10.58 -5.37 3.09
CA SER A 65 -10.36 -4.93 4.47
C SER A 65 -8.88 -4.62 4.75
N ILE A 66 -8.63 -3.78 5.76
CA ILE A 66 -7.29 -3.44 6.24
C ILE A 66 -7.06 -4.05 7.61
N GLY A 67 -5.91 -4.72 7.78
CA GLY A 67 -5.49 -5.27 9.07
C GLY A 67 -5.19 -4.19 10.12
N HIS A 68 -4.90 -4.63 11.34
CA HIS A 68 -4.62 -3.72 12.46
C HIS A 68 -3.43 -2.78 12.17
N MET A 69 -3.46 -1.60 12.80
CA MET A 69 -2.42 -0.57 12.67
C MET A 69 -2.27 0.01 11.25
N GLY A 70 -3.34 0.04 10.44
CA GLY A 70 -3.37 0.78 9.18
C GLY A 70 -3.12 2.28 9.39
N ALA A 71 -2.36 2.89 8.48
CA ALA A 71 -1.89 4.29 8.54
C ALA A 71 -1.23 4.68 9.88
N PHE A 72 -0.72 3.72 10.65
CA PHE A 72 -0.07 4.03 11.92
C PHE A 72 1.15 4.92 11.68
N MET A 73 1.27 6.02 12.44
CA MET A 73 2.31 7.04 12.26
C MET A 73 2.31 7.69 10.86
N ALA A 74 1.21 7.66 10.11
CA ALA A 74 1.09 8.38 8.85
C ALA A 74 1.29 9.89 9.07
N GLN A 75 2.06 10.50 8.18
CA GLN A 75 2.38 11.94 8.21
C GLN A 75 1.57 12.70 7.15
N THR A 76 1.41 12.13 5.96
CA THR A 76 0.59 12.66 4.87
C THR A 76 0.30 11.57 3.83
N GLY A 77 -0.68 11.80 2.95
CA GLY A 77 -1.25 10.82 2.03
C GLY A 77 -2.66 10.38 2.43
N ASN A 78 -3.23 9.46 1.67
CA ASN A 78 -4.56 8.90 1.90
C ASN A 78 -4.49 7.36 1.94
N LEU A 79 -5.24 6.75 2.85
CA LEU A 79 -5.44 5.30 2.95
C LEU A 79 -6.93 5.00 3.10
#